data_AF-A0A2N6FS95-F1
#
_entry.id   AF-A0A2N6FS95-F1
#
_cell.length_a   1.000
_cell.length_b   1.000
_cell.length_c   1.000
_cell.angle_alpha   90.00
_cell.angle_beta   90.00
_cell.angle_gamma   90.00
#
_symmetry.space_group_name_H-M   'P 1'
#
loop_
_entity.id
_entity.type
_entity.pdbx_description
1 polymer ?
#
loop_
_entity_poly.entity_id
_entity_poly.type
_entity_poly.pdbx_seq_one_letter_code
_entity_poly.pdbx_strand_id
1 'polypeptide(L)'
;MVKDIYTEDIYNACERRNITPVDLERIIDNIEQTIQDFGINIVNNIEEIREKALSSELFNYYSQKRRSKISAQHDTIATYYIRNKRNYKNVTKFVDVTCWFVNNAISHENNKANEKFYQPEIIRADDLLSIMWLSNPSVSKIISSDDISDIGLSSLLSLTFAESLPKTSIIRELEDNIRKYKDDIITDRDIIRLSTRIADSQLIDIEELNKLANEDTDAFVLKLQEESKKQAKIETERIESLSKIANTFTSKIEAIEKLEKKHEKEMRISASTKERNTQLTNVMKEKLKLEKLKNNKLIDGLAEKEIKKWKGNSIKYLIIFNIISIIGTFILYALFTNLATSLVITLFGGLYTIINGFIINIIFARHNNLSDIKSYKNDIKEKLSKEIDNN
;
A
#
# COMPACT_ATOMS: atom_id res chain seq x y z
N MET A 1 9.70 4.06 16.05
CA MET A 1 9.95 2.62 16.19
C MET A 1 11.14 2.43 17.13
N VAL A 2 11.00 2.89 18.37
CA VAL A 2 11.98 2.77 19.47
C VAL A 2 11.14 2.63 20.76
N LYS A 3 10.29 1.61 20.84
CA LYS A 3 9.36 1.44 21.98
C LYS A 3 9.77 0.31 22.95
N ASP A 4 10.75 -0.51 22.58
CA ASP A 4 11.01 -1.78 23.28
C ASP A 4 12.44 -1.89 23.85
N ILE A 5 13.11 -0.77 24.18
CA ILE A 5 14.45 -0.87 24.80
C ILE A 5 14.35 -1.40 26.23
N TYR A 6 13.34 -0.96 26.99
CA TYR A 6 13.12 -1.31 28.40
C TYR A 6 11.74 -1.92 28.62
N THR A 7 11.54 -3.16 28.21
CA THR A 7 10.24 -3.84 28.35
C THR A 7 9.77 -3.92 29.82
N GLU A 8 10.69 -3.88 30.77
CA GLU A 8 10.51 -3.88 32.21
C GLU A 8 10.05 -2.54 32.82
N ASP A 9 10.08 -1.43 32.05
CA ASP A 9 9.63 -0.13 32.53
C ASP A 9 8.12 -0.14 32.84
N ILE A 10 7.70 0.68 33.80
CA ILE A 10 6.30 0.79 34.26
C ILE A 10 5.37 1.09 33.08
N TYR A 11 5.78 1.99 32.18
CA TYR A 11 4.98 2.36 31.01
C TYR A 11 4.79 1.17 30.06
N ASN A 12 5.87 0.44 29.75
CA ASN A 12 5.83 -0.72 28.87
C ASN A 12 5.11 -1.91 29.53
N ALA A 13 5.22 -2.06 30.85
CA ALA A 13 4.45 -3.02 31.62
C ALA A 13 2.94 -2.71 31.59
N CYS A 14 2.55 -1.44 31.67
CA CYS A 14 1.16 -1.02 31.53
C CYS A 14 0.62 -1.29 30.12
N GLU A 15 1.42 -1.00 29.08
CA GLU A 15 1.06 -1.27 27.69
C GLU A 15 0.87 -2.79 27.44
N ARG A 16 1.80 -3.63 27.90
CA ARG A 16 1.67 -5.10 27.77
C ARG A 16 0.46 -5.68 28.49
N ARG A 17 0.12 -5.12 29.66
CA ARG A 17 -1.02 -5.57 30.46
C ARG A 17 -2.34 -4.88 30.07
N ASN A 18 -2.32 -4.01 29.06
CA ASN A 18 -3.46 -3.19 28.65
C ASN A 18 -4.10 -2.40 29.81
N ILE A 19 -3.28 -1.90 30.73
CA ILE A 19 -3.73 -1.14 31.90
C ILE A 19 -3.93 0.32 31.48
N THR A 20 -5.14 0.84 31.66
CA THR A 20 -5.43 2.25 31.37
C THR A 20 -5.09 3.14 32.57
N PRO A 21 -4.95 4.47 32.39
CA PRO A 21 -4.75 5.39 33.51
C PRO A 21 -5.84 5.29 34.59
N VAL A 22 -7.08 5.01 34.20
CA VAL A 22 -8.20 4.83 35.13
C VAL A 22 -8.03 3.55 35.96
N ASP A 23 -7.48 2.49 35.37
CA ASP A 23 -7.18 1.26 36.10
C ASP A 23 -6.03 1.45 37.08
N LEU A 24 -5.03 2.27 36.75
CA LEU A 24 -3.95 2.64 37.68
C LEU A 24 -4.49 3.37 38.91
N GLU A 25 -5.40 4.34 38.73
CA GLU A 25 -6.04 5.03 39.85
C GLU A 25 -6.80 4.06 40.75
N ARG A 26 -7.53 3.09 40.17
CA ARG A 26 -8.22 2.04 40.93
C ARG A 26 -7.27 1.13 41.71
N ILE A 27 -6.10 0.82 41.13
CA ILE A 27 -5.06 0.03 41.80
C ILE A 27 -4.46 0.82 42.96
N ILE A 28 -4.24 2.12 42.80
CA ILE A 28 -3.73 3.01 43.85
C ILE A 28 -4.73 3.08 45.02
N ASP A 29 -6.01 3.27 44.72
CA ASP A 29 -7.06 3.35 45.74
C ASP A 29 -7.21 2.04 46.54
N ASN A 30 -6.85 0.90 45.93
CA ASN A 30 -6.93 -0.43 46.53
C ASN A 30 -5.55 -1.09 46.69
N ILE A 31 -4.51 -0.30 46.95
CA ILE A 31 -3.13 -0.81 46.94
C ILE A 31 -2.91 -1.91 47.98
N GLU A 32 -3.53 -1.79 49.15
CA GLU A 32 -3.41 -2.77 50.23
C GLU A 32 -4.02 -4.12 49.85
N GLN A 33 -5.21 -4.11 49.25
CA GLN A 33 -5.87 -5.30 48.72
C GLN A 33 -5.04 -5.92 47.59
N THR A 34 -4.55 -5.08 46.67
CA THR A 34 -3.74 -5.53 45.53
C THR A 34 -2.45 -6.22 45.99
N ILE A 35 -1.78 -5.67 47.00
CA ILE A 35 -0.57 -6.25 47.62
C ILE A 35 -0.90 -7.62 48.24
N GLN A 36 -2.03 -7.73 48.95
CA GLN A 36 -2.48 -8.99 49.54
C GLN A 36 -2.83 -10.05 48.48
N ASP A 37 -3.46 -9.65 47.38
CA ASP A 37 -3.82 -10.55 46.27
C ASP A 37 -2.58 -11.17 45.61
N PHE A 38 -1.45 -10.43 45.58
CA PHE A 38 -0.15 -10.95 45.15
C PHE A 38 0.57 -11.78 46.23
N GLY A 39 -0.03 -11.97 47.41
CA GLY A 39 0.58 -12.68 48.53
C GLY A 39 1.78 -11.96 49.15
N ILE A 40 1.86 -10.63 48.97
CA ILE A 40 2.97 -9.82 49.48
C ILE A 40 2.67 -9.42 50.92
N ASN A 41 3.56 -9.79 51.84
CA ASN A 41 3.45 -9.41 53.25
C ASN A 41 4.22 -8.11 53.52
N ILE A 42 3.52 -7.11 54.07
CA ILE A 42 4.14 -5.85 54.49
C ILE A 42 4.78 -6.04 55.86
N VAL A 43 6.09 -5.83 55.95
CA VAL A 43 6.82 -5.86 57.22
C VAL A 43 6.64 -4.52 57.92
N ASN A 44 5.75 -4.48 58.89
CA ASN A 44 5.56 -3.32 59.76
C ASN A 44 6.61 -3.34 60.89
N ASN A 45 7.10 -2.17 61.30
CA ASN A 45 8.09 -1.95 62.37
C ASN A 45 9.58 -2.21 61.98
N ILE A 46 10.14 -1.31 61.16
CA ILE A 46 11.53 -1.37 60.68
C ILE A 46 12.45 -0.40 61.47
N GLU A 47 11.94 0.34 62.45
CA GLU A 47 12.68 1.47 63.04
C GLU A 47 13.98 1.05 63.74
N GLU A 48 13.99 -0.08 64.46
CA GLU A 48 15.20 -0.62 65.08
C GLU A 48 16.27 -1.01 64.03
N ILE A 49 15.83 -1.58 62.91
CA ILE A 49 16.70 -1.97 61.80
C ILE A 49 17.21 -0.73 61.08
N ARG A 50 16.37 0.30 60.95
CA ARG A 50 16.70 1.58 60.33
C ARG A 50 17.79 2.30 61.10
N GLU A 51 17.66 2.46 62.42
CA GLU A 51 18.67 3.12 63.24
C GLU A 51 20.01 2.40 63.16
N LYS A 52 20.00 1.06 63.28
CA LYS A 52 21.20 0.23 63.15
C LYS A 52 21.84 0.35 61.77
N ALA A 53 21.03 0.34 60.70
CA ALA A 53 21.51 0.45 59.33
C ALA A 53 22.16 1.82 59.07
N LEU A 54 21.56 2.91 59.54
CA LEU A 54 22.08 4.28 59.36
C LEU A 54 23.36 4.54 60.14
N SER A 55 23.54 3.89 61.28
CA SER A 55 24.77 3.95 62.08
C SER A 55 25.92 3.12 61.50
N SER A 56 25.66 2.27 60.50
CA SER A 56 26.64 1.35 59.94
C SER A 56 27.49 1.98 58.83
N GLU A 57 28.67 1.41 58.59
CA GLU A 57 29.57 1.84 57.50
C GLU A 57 28.95 1.71 56.10
N LEU A 58 27.92 0.87 55.93
CA LEU A 58 27.16 0.74 54.69
C LEU A 58 26.53 2.08 54.26
N PHE A 59 26.11 2.91 55.21
CA PHE A 59 25.51 4.20 54.89
C PHE A 59 26.52 5.15 54.24
N ASN A 60 27.77 5.14 54.71
CA ASN A 60 28.84 5.95 54.11
C ASN A 60 29.15 5.49 52.69
N TYR A 61 29.22 4.18 52.49
CA TYR A 61 29.42 3.58 51.15
C TYR A 61 28.32 4.01 50.16
N TYR A 62 27.05 3.90 50.53
CA TYR A 62 25.95 4.31 49.64
C TYR A 62 25.83 5.83 49.48
N SER A 63 26.19 6.61 50.50
CA SER A 63 26.16 8.08 50.44
C SER A 63 27.20 8.66 49.48
N GLN A 64 28.35 7.99 49.30
CA GLN A 64 29.35 8.40 48.31
C GLN A 64 28.91 8.08 46.88
N LYS A 65 28.09 7.04 46.69
CA LYS A 65 27.68 6.54 45.37
C LYS A 65 26.37 7.14 44.86
N ARG A 66 25.41 7.39 45.76
CA ARG A 66 24.10 7.93 45.38
C ARG A 66 24.12 9.46 45.42
N ARG A 67 23.41 10.07 44.47
CA ARG A 67 23.22 11.54 44.44
C ARG A 67 22.31 12.05 45.57
N SER A 68 21.36 11.23 46.01
CA SER A 68 20.37 11.58 47.03
C SER A 68 20.59 10.82 48.32
N LYS A 69 20.53 11.55 49.44
CA LYS A 69 20.58 10.97 50.79
C LYS A 69 19.43 9.98 51.01
N ILE A 70 18.24 10.25 50.50
CA ILE A 70 17.07 9.38 50.66
C ILE A 70 17.30 8.03 49.98
N SER A 71 17.81 8.05 48.75
CA SER A 71 18.15 6.82 48.02
C SER A 71 19.25 6.02 48.72
N ALA A 72 20.27 6.71 49.26
CA ALA A 72 21.32 6.07 50.05
C ALA A 72 20.74 5.40 51.31
N GLN A 73 19.84 6.07 52.03
CA GLN A 73 19.17 5.50 53.20
C GLN A 73 18.35 4.26 52.84
N HIS A 74 17.54 4.34 51.79
CA HIS A 74 16.71 3.22 51.31
C HIS A 74 17.56 1.97 51.04
N ASP A 75 18.59 2.09 50.20
CA ASP A 75 19.43 0.95 49.82
C ASP A 75 20.21 0.38 51.01
N THR A 76 20.63 1.25 51.94
CA THR A 76 21.31 0.85 53.17
C THR A 76 20.39 0.00 54.05
N ILE A 77 19.16 0.45 54.29
CA ILE A 77 18.19 -0.26 55.14
C ILE A 77 17.84 -1.61 54.51
N ALA A 78 17.55 -1.63 53.21
CA ALA A 78 17.19 -2.85 52.48
C ALA A 78 18.35 -3.88 52.50
N THR A 79 19.57 -3.45 52.21
CA THR A 79 20.76 -4.31 52.25
C THR A 79 21.00 -4.87 53.65
N TYR A 80 20.89 -4.01 54.68
CA TYR A 80 21.10 -4.40 56.07
C TYR A 80 20.05 -5.41 56.53
N TYR A 81 18.78 -5.20 56.16
CA TYR A 81 17.69 -6.14 56.47
C TYR A 81 17.97 -7.54 55.92
N ILE A 82 18.43 -7.65 54.68
CA ILE A 82 18.73 -8.94 54.05
C ILE A 82 19.96 -9.60 54.66
N ARG A 83 21.00 -8.83 54.98
CA ARG A 83 22.16 -9.36 55.72
C ARG A 83 21.74 -9.98 57.04
N ASN A 84 20.87 -9.28 57.79
CA ASN A 84 20.35 -9.77 59.04
C ASN A 84 19.52 -11.07 58.84
N LYS A 85 18.61 -11.10 57.85
CA LYS A 85 17.82 -12.31 57.53
C LYS A 85 18.65 -13.50 57.05
N ARG A 86 19.78 -13.24 56.38
CA ARG A 86 20.76 -14.27 55.98
C ARG A 86 21.72 -14.65 57.10
N ASN A 87 21.56 -14.12 58.32
CA ASN A 87 22.47 -14.30 59.45
C ASN A 87 23.93 -13.96 59.12
N TYR A 88 24.15 -12.96 58.24
CA TYR A 88 25.46 -12.54 57.77
C TYR A 88 26.30 -13.68 57.14
N LYS A 89 25.65 -14.74 56.64
CA LYS A 89 26.33 -15.86 55.98
C LYS A 89 26.63 -15.53 54.52
N ASN A 90 27.85 -15.86 54.10
CA ASN A 90 28.25 -15.80 52.70
C ASN A 90 27.76 -17.05 51.97
N VAL A 91 26.69 -16.90 51.19
CA VAL A 91 26.09 -18.00 50.44
C VAL A 91 26.75 -18.11 49.06
N THR A 92 27.09 -19.31 48.61
CA THR A 92 27.75 -19.52 47.30
C THR A 92 26.78 -20.00 46.22
N LYS A 93 25.87 -20.92 46.56
CA LYS A 93 24.88 -21.45 45.61
C LYS A 93 23.60 -20.61 45.63
N PHE A 94 23.05 -20.38 44.44
CA PHE A 94 21.80 -19.62 44.29
C PHE A 94 20.62 -20.26 45.03
N VAL A 95 20.51 -21.60 44.98
CA VAL A 95 19.43 -22.38 45.63
C VAL A 95 19.42 -22.23 47.16
N ASP A 96 20.58 -21.95 47.76
CA ASP A 96 20.72 -21.85 49.21
C ASP A 96 20.36 -20.44 49.74
N VAL A 97 20.02 -19.49 48.85
CA VAL A 97 19.73 -18.12 49.23
C VAL A 97 18.28 -17.96 49.71
N THR A 98 18.11 -17.45 50.92
CA THR A 98 16.79 -17.32 51.57
C THR A 98 15.97 -16.12 51.11
N CYS A 99 16.61 -14.99 50.83
CA CYS A 99 15.94 -13.74 50.46
C CYS A 99 16.88 -12.78 49.72
N TRP A 100 16.35 -11.91 48.87
CA TRP A 100 17.10 -10.97 48.03
C TRP A 100 16.53 -9.56 48.08
N PHE A 101 17.37 -8.55 47.89
CA PHE A 101 16.91 -7.19 47.64
C PHE A 101 16.71 -7.05 46.14
N VAL A 102 15.45 -7.02 45.73
CA VAL A 102 15.12 -6.89 44.31
C VAL A 102 15.09 -5.42 43.94
N ASN A 103 15.89 -5.04 42.94
CA ASN A 103 15.82 -3.71 42.33
C ASN A 103 15.55 -3.81 40.82
N ASN A 104 15.13 -2.69 40.22
CA ASN A 104 14.97 -2.56 38.77
C ASN A 104 15.91 -1.48 38.21
N ALA A 105 16.99 -1.18 38.93
CA ALA A 105 17.88 -0.09 38.59
C ALA A 105 19.01 -0.59 37.68
N ILE A 106 19.08 -0.04 36.46
CA ILE A 106 20.20 -0.21 35.52
C ILE A 106 21.35 0.66 36.04
N SER A 107 22.09 0.12 37.00
CA SER A 107 23.27 0.75 37.57
C SER A 107 24.50 -0.02 37.12
N HIS A 108 25.41 0.68 36.42
CA HIS A 108 26.75 0.18 36.10
C HIS A 108 27.52 -0.38 37.31
N GLU A 109 27.13 0.01 38.52
CA GLU A 109 27.88 -0.31 39.73
C GLU A 109 27.45 -1.61 40.42
N ASN A 110 26.34 -2.23 39.98
CA ASN A 110 25.93 -3.53 40.52
C ASN A 110 26.79 -4.68 39.96
N ASN A 111 27.56 -4.42 38.89
CA ASN A 111 28.37 -5.42 38.18
C ASN A 111 29.83 -5.48 38.61
N LYS A 112 30.18 -5.04 39.83
CA LYS A 112 31.33 -5.69 40.46
C LYS A 112 30.86 -7.08 40.87
N ALA A 113 30.94 -8.01 39.90
CA ALA A 113 31.07 -9.43 40.20
C ALA A 113 32.09 -9.50 41.33
N ASN A 114 31.61 -9.79 42.54
CA ASN A 114 32.50 -9.90 43.68
C ASN A 114 33.59 -10.87 43.25
N GLU A 115 34.86 -10.50 43.42
CA GLU A 115 36.02 -11.38 43.15
C GLU A 115 36.02 -12.66 44.00
N LYS A 116 34.93 -12.92 44.72
CA LYS A 116 34.66 -14.08 45.56
C LYS A 116 33.33 -14.67 45.13
N PHE A 117 33.28 -16.00 45.03
CA PHE A 117 32.17 -16.88 44.64
C PHE A 117 30.87 -16.76 45.47
N TYR A 118 30.58 -15.61 46.07
CA TYR A 118 29.44 -15.37 46.92
C TYR A 118 28.31 -14.66 46.18
N GLN A 119 27.10 -15.08 46.49
CA GLN A 119 25.86 -14.49 46.00
C GLN A 119 25.66 -13.09 46.61
N PRO A 120 25.40 -12.05 45.81
CA PRO A 120 25.20 -10.70 46.33
C PRO A 120 23.95 -10.61 47.20
N GLU A 121 23.78 -9.52 47.96
CA GLU A 121 22.53 -9.26 48.69
C GLU A 121 21.46 -8.63 47.80
N ILE A 122 21.90 -7.98 46.72
CA ILE A 122 21.08 -7.27 45.74
C ILE A 122 21.05 -8.07 44.45
N ILE A 123 19.86 -8.24 43.88
CA ILE A 123 19.65 -8.84 42.57
C ILE A 123 18.65 -8.00 41.80
N ARG A 124 18.75 -8.01 40.48
CA ARG A 124 17.80 -7.35 39.62
C ARG A 124 16.58 -8.25 39.38
N ALA A 125 15.40 -7.64 39.20
CA ALA A 125 14.14 -8.39 39.12
C ALA A 125 14.08 -9.36 37.92
N ASP A 126 14.55 -8.90 36.77
CA ASP A 126 14.73 -9.63 35.51
C ASP A 126 15.76 -10.77 35.59
N ASP A 127 16.90 -10.56 36.24
CA ASP A 127 17.93 -11.59 36.45
C ASP A 127 17.39 -12.67 37.36
N LEU A 128 16.72 -12.28 38.45
CA LEU A 128 16.05 -13.20 39.35
C LEU A 128 14.99 -14.01 38.61
N LEU A 129 14.15 -13.36 37.81
CA LEU A 129 13.12 -14.03 37.02
C LEU A 129 13.73 -15.03 36.03
N SER A 130 14.79 -14.63 35.32
CA SER A 130 15.49 -15.45 34.34
C SER A 130 16.14 -16.67 35.01
N ILE A 131 16.82 -16.48 36.15
CA ILE A 131 17.43 -17.57 36.91
C ILE A 131 16.36 -18.51 37.49
N MET A 132 15.24 -17.97 38.00
CA MET A 132 14.13 -18.77 38.51
C MET A 132 13.47 -19.61 37.41
N TRP A 133 13.28 -19.03 36.23
CA TRP A 133 12.76 -19.74 35.06
C TRP A 133 13.73 -20.82 34.57
N LEU A 134 15.03 -20.53 34.47
CA LEU A 134 16.05 -21.53 34.13
C LEU A 134 16.14 -22.66 35.17
N SER A 135 15.95 -22.34 36.45
CA SER A 135 15.98 -23.32 37.55
C SER A 135 14.72 -24.20 37.56
N ASN A 136 13.56 -23.66 37.16
CA ASN A 136 12.33 -24.42 37.02
C ASN A 136 11.41 -23.81 35.94
N PRO A 137 11.45 -24.31 34.68
CA PRO A 137 10.67 -23.76 33.58
C PRO A 137 9.15 -24.01 33.73
N SER A 138 8.75 -24.84 34.69
CA SER A 138 7.35 -25.16 35.02
C SER A 138 6.59 -23.98 35.68
N VAL A 139 7.28 -22.89 36.02
CA VAL A 139 6.71 -21.65 36.58
C VAL A 139 5.93 -20.84 35.51
N SER A 140 5.94 -21.28 34.24
CA SER A 140 5.26 -20.70 33.07
C SER A 140 3.72 -20.59 33.15
N LYS A 141 3.08 -20.89 34.29
CA LYS A 141 1.63 -20.76 34.45
C LYS A 141 1.14 -19.31 34.67
N ILE A 142 2.03 -18.37 34.99
CA ILE A 142 1.65 -16.99 35.39
C ILE A 142 2.19 -15.93 34.42
N ILE A 143 3.28 -16.21 33.71
CA ILE A 143 3.92 -15.29 32.76
C ILE A 143 4.20 -16.08 31.49
N SER A 144 3.85 -15.53 30.32
CA SER A 144 4.08 -16.22 29.04
C SER A 144 5.58 -16.46 28.86
N SER A 145 5.96 -17.62 28.29
CA SER A 145 7.38 -17.95 28.04
C SER A 145 8.08 -16.88 27.20
N ASP A 146 7.32 -16.29 26.29
CA ASP A 146 7.79 -15.32 25.31
C ASP A 146 8.08 -13.97 26.00
N ASP A 147 7.23 -13.56 26.95
CA ASP A 147 7.49 -12.37 27.78
C ASP A 147 8.77 -12.52 28.62
N ILE A 148 9.06 -13.72 29.15
CA ILE A 148 10.25 -13.95 29.97
C ILE A 148 11.52 -13.85 29.11
N SER A 149 11.52 -14.45 27.91
CA SER A 149 12.66 -14.32 27.00
C SER A 149 12.85 -12.89 26.53
N ASP A 150 11.77 -12.18 26.21
CA ASP A 150 11.87 -10.80 25.72
C ASP A 150 12.34 -9.85 26.82
N ILE A 151 11.85 -10.00 28.06
CA ILE A 151 12.33 -9.23 29.22
C ILE A 151 13.81 -9.54 29.50
N GLY A 152 14.18 -10.83 29.55
CA GLY A 152 15.56 -11.23 29.83
C GLY A 152 16.55 -10.74 28.76
N LEU A 153 16.18 -10.84 27.48
CA LEU A 153 17.01 -10.37 26.37
C LEU A 153 17.07 -8.84 26.29
N SER A 154 15.93 -8.14 26.42
CA SER A 154 15.86 -6.68 26.47
C SER A 154 16.71 -6.12 27.62
N SER A 155 16.67 -6.79 28.77
CA SER A 155 17.49 -6.48 29.93
C SER A 155 18.99 -6.70 29.69
N LEU A 156 19.39 -7.83 29.11
CA LEU A 156 20.79 -8.13 28.79
C LEU A 156 21.33 -7.16 27.73
N LEU A 157 20.52 -6.82 26.73
CA LEU A 157 20.84 -5.78 25.74
C LEU A 157 21.02 -4.43 26.44
N SER A 158 20.10 -4.06 27.33
CA SER A 158 20.18 -2.82 28.11
C SER A 158 21.41 -2.78 29.01
N LEU A 159 21.82 -3.90 29.63
CA LEU A 159 23.08 -4.00 30.36
C LEU A 159 24.28 -3.85 29.45
N THR A 160 24.29 -4.53 28.29
CA THR A 160 25.39 -4.45 27.34
C THR A 160 25.54 -3.02 26.81
N PHE A 161 24.41 -2.36 26.51
CA PHE A 161 24.39 -0.96 26.12
C PHE A 161 24.84 -0.05 27.24
N ALA A 162 24.34 -0.25 28.47
CA ALA A 162 24.80 0.49 29.63
C ALA A 162 26.31 0.32 29.76
N GLU A 163 26.84 -0.89 29.89
CA GLU A 163 28.28 -1.19 30.00
C GLU A 163 29.13 -0.62 28.87
N SER A 164 28.62 -0.59 27.63
CA SER A 164 29.31 0.01 26.49
C SER A 164 29.39 1.54 26.56
N LEU A 165 28.51 2.18 27.33
CA LEU A 165 28.50 3.63 27.51
C LEU A 165 29.42 4.04 28.67
N PRO A 166 30.16 5.15 28.53
CA PRO A 166 30.97 5.68 29.62
C PRO A 166 30.09 6.14 30.79
N LYS A 167 30.57 5.94 32.03
CA LYS A 167 29.82 6.37 33.22
C LYS A 167 29.60 7.87 33.19
N THR A 168 28.43 8.31 33.65
CA THR A 168 28.08 9.75 33.71
C THR A 168 29.09 10.58 34.51
N SER A 169 29.77 9.99 35.50
CA SER A 169 30.85 10.66 36.24
C SER A 169 32.05 10.98 35.35
N ILE A 170 32.44 10.05 34.49
CA ILE A 170 33.57 10.18 33.55
C ILE A 170 33.24 11.22 32.47
N ILE A 171 31.99 11.19 31.96
CA ILE A 171 31.52 12.20 31.00
C ILE A 171 31.56 13.60 31.62
N ARG A 172 31.14 13.77 32.87
CA ARG A 172 31.18 15.06 33.57
C ARG A 172 32.60 15.56 33.77
N GLU A 173 33.51 14.68 34.17
CA GLU A 173 34.93 15.01 34.30
C GLU A 173 35.52 15.43 32.94
N LEU A 174 35.17 14.73 31.86
CA LEU A 174 35.58 15.11 30.51
C LEU A 174 35.02 16.47 30.11
N GLU A 175 33.75 16.73 30.39
CA GLU A 175 33.09 18.01 30.12
C GLU A 175 33.75 19.16 30.88
N ASP A 176 34.07 18.97 32.17
CA ASP A 176 34.78 19.94 32.99
C ASP A 176 36.19 20.20 32.45
N ASN A 177 36.90 19.16 32.01
CA ASN A 177 38.21 19.27 31.38
C ASN A 177 38.11 20.01 30.03
N ILE A 178 37.18 19.65 29.14
CA ILE A 178 36.95 20.35 27.87
C ILE A 178 36.60 21.82 28.11
N ARG A 179 35.78 22.12 29.11
CA ARG A 179 35.41 23.51 29.47
C ARG A 179 36.62 24.31 29.94
N LYS A 180 37.56 23.69 30.65
CA LYS A 180 38.80 24.32 31.12
C LYS A 180 39.75 24.70 29.96
N TYR A 181 39.74 23.95 28.86
CA TYR A 181 40.63 24.14 27.70
C TYR A 181 39.92 24.69 26.45
N LYS A 182 38.69 25.18 26.62
CA LYS A 182 37.83 25.66 25.52
C LYS A 182 38.42 26.87 24.78
N ASP A 183 39.11 27.75 25.50
CA ASP A 183 39.51 29.05 24.96
C ASP A 183 40.83 29.03 24.16
N ASP A 184 41.63 27.95 24.26
CA ASP A 184 42.97 27.95 23.66
C ASP A 184 43.03 27.28 22.27
N ILE A 185 42.30 26.19 21.99
CA ILE A 185 42.52 25.39 20.74
C ILE A 185 41.28 24.62 20.20
N ILE A 186 40.21 24.42 20.98
CA ILE A 186 39.09 23.51 20.64
C ILE A 186 37.86 24.29 20.16
N THR A 187 37.32 23.96 18.98
CA THR A 187 36.10 24.62 18.47
C THR A 187 34.82 23.96 19.00
N ASP A 188 33.72 24.71 19.08
CA ASP A 188 32.39 24.16 19.44
C ASP A 188 31.99 22.99 18.51
N ARG A 189 32.44 23.01 17.24
CA ARG A 189 32.20 21.93 16.28
C ARG A 189 32.96 20.66 16.63
N ASP A 190 34.16 20.77 17.18
CA ASP A 190 34.93 19.62 17.64
C ASP A 190 34.26 18.97 18.86
N ILE A 191 33.69 19.77 19.76
CA ILE A 191 32.92 19.28 20.92
C ILE A 191 31.67 18.52 20.47
N ILE A 192 30.95 19.03 19.46
CA ILE A 192 29.78 18.34 18.89
C ILE A 192 30.18 17.00 18.26
N ARG A 193 31.27 16.98 17.49
CA ARG A 193 31.79 15.76 16.85
C ARG A 193 32.23 14.73 17.88
N LEU A 194 32.90 15.19 18.94
CA LEU A 194 33.30 14.33 20.05
C LEU A 194 32.07 13.75 20.74
N SER A 195 31.09 14.59 21.11
CA SER A 195 29.82 14.17 21.71
C SER A 195 29.09 13.14 20.84
N THR A 196 29.10 13.33 19.52
CA THR A 196 28.51 12.39 18.55
C THR A 196 29.24 11.04 18.59
N ARG A 197 30.57 11.04 18.67
CA ARG A 197 31.34 9.80 18.77
C ARG A 197 31.21 9.11 20.13
N ILE A 198 31.02 9.86 21.21
CA ILE A 198 30.68 9.29 22.53
C ILE A 198 29.30 8.62 22.45
N ALA A 199 28.32 9.29 21.86
CA ALA A 199 26.97 8.75 21.69
C ALA A 199 26.95 7.49 20.79
N ASP A 200 27.75 7.49 19.72
CA ASP A 200 27.89 6.34 18.82
C ASP A 200 28.79 5.22 19.38
N SER A 201 29.28 5.35 20.64
CA SER A 201 30.20 4.40 21.29
C SER A 201 31.51 4.16 20.50
N GLN A 202 31.94 5.15 19.71
CA GLN A 202 33.14 5.10 18.89
C GLN A 202 34.39 5.65 19.58
N LEU A 203 34.22 6.18 20.80
CA LEU A 203 35.30 6.65 21.67
C LEU A 203 35.46 5.65 22.82
N ILE A 204 36.43 4.76 22.66
CA ILE A 204 36.60 3.56 23.49
C ILE A 204 37.23 3.91 24.86
N ASP A 205 38.07 4.94 24.94
CA ASP A 205 38.89 5.20 26.14
C ASP A 205 38.74 6.62 26.71
N ILE A 206 37.53 6.97 27.12
CA ILE A 206 37.26 8.30 27.73
C ILE A 206 37.92 8.43 29.11
N GLU A 207 38.07 7.32 29.84
CA GLU A 207 38.83 7.31 31.10
C GLU A 207 40.32 7.65 30.87
N GLU A 208 40.92 7.15 29.78
CA GLU A 208 42.30 7.51 29.43
C GLU A 208 42.42 8.97 28.98
N LEU A 209 41.42 9.49 28.26
CA LEU A 209 41.38 10.90 27.89
C LEU A 209 41.34 11.82 29.13
N ASN A 210 40.57 11.46 30.15
CA ASN A 210 40.55 12.22 31.41
C ASN A 210 41.88 12.12 32.19
N LYS A 211 42.53 10.95 32.18
CA LYS A 211 43.87 10.81 32.76
C LYS A 211 44.90 11.68 32.03
N LEU A 212 44.86 11.68 30.70
CA LEU A 212 45.72 12.52 29.86
C LEU A 212 45.48 14.01 30.13
N ALA A 213 44.24 14.45 30.35
CA ALA A 213 43.96 15.84 30.72
C ALA A 213 44.62 16.28 32.03
N ASN A 214 44.88 15.35 32.95
CA ASN A 214 45.58 15.61 34.21
C ASN A 214 47.12 15.50 34.07
N GLU A 215 47.63 14.71 33.14
CA GLU A 215 49.06 14.42 32.96
C GLU A 215 49.74 15.29 31.89
N ASP A 216 49.14 15.45 30.71
CA ASP A 216 49.68 16.20 29.57
C ASP A 216 48.56 16.88 28.75
N THR A 217 48.48 18.20 28.91
CA THR A 217 47.44 19.04 28.31
C THR A 217 47.52 19.11 26.79
N ASP A 218 48.71 19.09 26.22
CA ASP A 218 48.90 19.24 24.77
C ASP A 218 48.58 17.93 24.04
N ALA A 219 48.97 16.80 24.64
CA ALA A 219 48.59 15.48 24.16
C ALA A 219 47.06 15.25 24.19
N PHE A 220 46.39 15.76 25.24
CA PHE A 220 44.94 15.73 25.34
C PHE A 220 44.25 16.48 24.18
N VAL A 221 44.68 17.72 23.90
CA VAL A 221 44.12 18.54 22.81
C VAL A 221 44.38 17.91 21.44
N LEU A 222 45.59 17.38 21.20
CA LEU A 222 45.92 16.70 19.94
C LEU A 222 45.04 15.48 19.72
N LYS A 223 44.87 14.63 20.74
CA LYS A 223 44.02 13.43 20.67
C LYS A 223 42.55 13.82 20.42
N LEU A 224 42.04 14.87 21.07
CA LEU A 224 40.68 15.39 20.81
C LEU A 224 40.50 15.86 19.35
N GLN A 225 41.48 16.58 18.80
CA GLN A 225 41.44 17.03 17.41
C GLN A 225 41.51 15.86 16.42
N GLU A 226 42.31 14.84 16.69
CA GLU A 226 42.37 13.63 15.87
C GLU A 226 41.02 12.91 15.85
N GLU A 227 40.39 12.77 17.00
CA GLU A 227 39.08 12.12 17.12
C GLU A 227 37.98 12.94 16.41
N SER A 228 38.03 14.27 16.49
CA SER A 228 37.16 15.16 15.70
C SER A 228 37.40 15.03 14.19
N LYS A 229 38.67 14.99 13.74
CA LYS A 229 39.02 14.82 12.31
C LYS A 229 38.54 13.49 11.75
N LYS A 230 38.61 12.41 12.53
CA LYS A 230 38.03 11.11 12.15
C LYS A 230 36.51 11.23 11.94
N GLN A 231 35.79 11.90 12.85
CA GLN A 231 34.36 12.13 12.65
C GLN A 231 34.06 13.00 11.44
N ALA A 232 34.88 14.03 11.21
CA ALA A 232 34.74 14.91 10.06
C ALA A 232 34.82 14.15 8.73
N LYS A 233 35.70 13.14 8.62
CA LYS A 233 35.80 12.28 7.44
C LYS A 233 34.51 11.47 7.21
N ILE A 234 33.97 10.88 8.27
CA ILE A 234 32.71 10.13 8.20
C ILE A 234 31.55 11.04 7.78
N GLU A 235 31.47 12.26 8.32
CA GLU A 235 30.49 13.26 7.91
C GLU A 235 30.61 13.61 6.42
N THR A 236 31.83 13.83 5.93
CA THR A 236 32.06 14.14 4.51
C THR A 236 31.65 12.98 3.60
N GLU A 237 31.98 11.74 3.96
CA GLU A 237 31.56 10.55 3.21
C GLU A 237 30.03 10.41 3.20
N ARG A 238 29.37 10.66 4.32
CA ARG A 238 27.89 10.67 4.41
C ARG A 238 27.31 11.76 3.51
N ILE A 239 27.84 12.98 3.54
CA ILE A 239 27.37 14.08 2.68
C ILE A 239 27.58 13.75 1.20
N GLU A 240 28.72 13.15 0.82
CA GLU A 240 28.97 12.70 -0.54
C GLU A 240 28.01 11.59 -1.00
N SER A 241 27.69 10.64 -0.11
CA SER A 241 26.70 9.61 -0.42
C SER A 241 25.31 10.21 -0.62
N LEU A 242 24.92 11.17 0.22
CA LEU A 242 23.65 11.89 0.11
C LEU A 242 23.58 12.74 -1.16
N SER A 243 24.67 13.41 -1.54
CA SER A 243 24.71 14.21 -2.77
C SER A 243 24.62 13.33 -4.01
N LYS A 244 25.27 12.16 -4.03
CA LYS A 244 25.09 11.16 -5.09
C LYS A 244 23.64 10.72 -5.19
N ILE A 245 23.01 10.38 -4.07
CA ILE A 245 21.58 9.99 -4.04
C ILE A 245 20.70 11.13 -4.57
N ALA A 246 20.90 12.36 -4.12
CA ALA A 246 20.17 13.53 -4.59
C ALA A 246 20.31 13.71 -6.11
N ASN A 247 21.52 13.61 -6.65
CA ASN A 247 21.77 13.71 -8.10
C ASN A 247 21.09 12.57 -8.88
N THR A 248 21.06 11.34 -8.34
CA THR A 248 20.29 10.25 -8.97
C THR A 248 18.78 10.49 -8.94
N PHE A 249 18.26 11.13 -7.89
CA PHE A 249 16.85 11.53 -7.86
C PHE A 249 16.56 12.63 -8.87
N THR A 250 17.37 13.69 -8.92
CA THR A 250 17.21 14.78 -9.89
C THR A 250 17.22 14.28 -11.32
N SER A 251 18.18 13.42 -11.68
CA SER A 251 18.24 12.84 -13.04
C SER A 251 17.04 11.94 -13.37
N LYS A 252 16.52 11.18 -12.40
CA LYS A 252 15.28 10.41 -12.58
C LYS A 252 14.05 11.31 -12.73
N ILE A 253 13.95 12.38 -11.95
CA ILE A 253 12.87 13.38 -12.06
C ILE A 253 12.89 14.03 -13.45
N GLU A 254 14.06 14.46 -13.93
CA GLU A 254 14.21 15.01 -15.28
C GLU A 254 13.84 14.00 -16.38
N ALA A 255 14.16 12.71 -16.18
CA ALA A 255 13.77 11.66 -17.12
C ALA A 255 12.24 11.47 -17.15
N ILE A 256 11.58 11.52 -15.99
CA ILE A 256 10.11 11.46 -15.88
C ILE A 256 9.48 12.69 -16.56
N GLU A 257 9.96 13.89 -16.31
CA GLU A 257 9.45 15.11 -16.97
C GLU A 257 9.59 15.03 -18.50
N LYS A 258 10.69 14.47 -19.01
CA LYS A 258 10.88 14.25 -20.45
C LYS A 258 9.87 13.22 -21.01
N LEU A 259 9.60 12.15 -20.25
CA LEU A 259 8.61 11.15 -20.63
C LEU A 259 7.19 11.74 -20.62
N GLU A 260 6.83 12.54 -19.63
CA GLU A 260 5.53 13.22 -19.56
C GLU A 260 5.34 14.18 -20.74
N LYS A 261 6.35 15.01 -21.06
CA LYS A 261 6.30 15.91 -22.23
C LYS A 261 6.19 15.14 -23.56
N LYS A 262 6.82 13.97 -23.66
CA LYS A 262 6.70 13.10 -24.84
C LYS A 262 5.30 12.47 -24.92
N HIS A 263 4.80 11.96 -23.80
CA HIS A 263 3.47 11.36 -23.73
C HIS A 263 2.36 12.38 -24.03
N GLU A 264 2.48 13.61 -23.54
CA GLU A 264 1.54 14.68 -23.83
C GLU A 264 1.52 15.03 -25.33
N LYS A 265 2.69 15.08 -25.98
CA LYS A 265 2.79 15.29 -27.44
C LYS A 265 2.15 14.13 -28.22
N GLU A 266 2.43 12.89 -27.84
CA GLU A 266 1.83 11.70 -28.45
C GLU A 266 0.30 11.69 -28.28
N MET A 267 -0.19 12.06 -27.10
CA MET A 267 -1.62 12.15 -26.80
C MET A 267 -2.29 13.22 -27.67
N ARG A 268 -1.70 14.41 -27.82
CA ARG A 268 -2.21 15.48 -28.71
C ARG A 268 -2.25 15.04 -30.18
N ILE A 269 -1.22 14.35 -30.67
CA ILE A 269 -1.18 13.82 -32.05
C ILE A 269 -2.26 12.75 -32.26
N SER A 270 -2.44 11.84 -31.29
CA SER A 270 -3.46 10.80 -31.35
C SER A 270 -4.88 11.37 -31.34
N ALA A 271 -5.13 12.41 -30.54
CA ALA A 271 -6.42 13.09 -30.47
C ALA A 271 -6.75 13.77 -31.81
N SER A 272 -5.81 14.51 -32.39
CA SER A 272 -5.98 15.15 -33.71
C SER A 272 -6.23 14.12 -34.82
N THR A 273 -5.54 12.98 -34.77
CA THR A 273 -5.72 11.90 -35.75
C THR A 273 -7.09 11.24 -35.62
N LYS A 274 -7.58 11.06 -34.39
CA LYS A 274 -8.91 10.51 -34.11
C LYS A 274 -10.03 11.45 -34.57
N GLU A 275 -9.88 12.76 -34.35
CA GLU A 275 -10.81 13.77 -34.88
C GLU A 275 -10.83 13.79 -36.42
N ARG A 276 -9.65 13.75 -37.06
CA ARG A 276 -9.56 13.72 -38.52
C ARG A 276 -10.19 12.45 -39.12
N ASN A 277 -9.98 11.30 -38.48
CA ASN A 277 -10.57 10.03 -38.90
C ASN A 277 -12.09 10.01 -38.70
N THR A 278 -12.60 10.54 -37.58
CA THR A 278 -14.05 10.63 -37.35
C THR A 278 -14.72 11.56 -38.36
N GLN A 279 -14.13 12.72 -38.66
CA GLN A 279 -14.61 13.61 -39.73
C GLN A 279 -14.62 12.91 -41.10
N LEU A 280 -13.54 12.21 -41.46
CA LEU A 280 -13.44 11.49 -42.72
C LEU A 280 -14.52 10.38 -42.84
N THR A 281 -14.74 9.61 -41.77
CA THR A 281 -15.78 8.56 -41.76
C THR A 281 -17.19 9.14 -41.91
N ASN A 282 -17.46 10.31 -41.33
CA ASN A 282 -18.76 10.98 -41.47
C ASN A 282 -18.97 11.45 -42.92
N VAL A 283 -17.97 12.07 -43.54
CA VAL A 283 -18.02 12.49 -44.96
C VAL A 283 -18.23 11.28 -45.88
N MET A 284 -17.54 10.16 -45.63
CA MET A 284 -17.72 8.93 -46.40
C MET A 284 -19.15 8.37 -46.27
N LYS A 285 -19.70 8.37 -45.05
CA LYS A 285 -21.10 7.93 -44.81
C LYS A 285 -22.11 8.81 -45.55
N GLU A 286 -21.90 10.12 -45.60
CA GLU A 286 -22.78 11.03 -46.34
C GLU A 286 -22.72 10.81 -47.84
N LYS A 287 -21.51 10.64 -48.41
CA LYS A 287 -21.35 10.31 -49.84
C LYS A 287 -22.04 9.01 -50.21
N LEU A 288 -21.89 7.98 -49.38
CA LEU A 288 -22.51 6.67 -49.61
C LEU A 288 -24.05 6.73 -49.53
N LYS A 289 -24.60 7.57 -48.64
CA LYS A 289 -26.06 7.83 -48.60
C LYS A 289 -26.54 8.52 -49.89
N LEU A 290 -25.78 9.50 -50.40
CA LEU A 290 -26.13 10.21 -51.63
C LEU A 290 -26.07 9.31 -52.87
N GLU A 291 -25.07 8.43 -52.96
CA GLU A 291 -24.97 7.44 -54.03
C GLU A 291 -26.13 6.44 -54.01
N LYS A 292 -26.47 5.90 -52.83
CA LYS A 292 -27.65 5.04 -52.68
C LYS A 292 -28.94 5.73 -53.12
N LEU A 293 -29.12 7.01 -52.77
CA LEU A 293 -30.28 7.78 -53.21
C LEU A 293 -30.32 8.00 -54.73
N LYS A 294 -29.17 8.24 -55.37
CA LYS A 294 -29.07 8.37 -56.83
C LYS A 294 -29.40 7.05 -57.52
N ASN A 295 -28.84 5.94 -57.04
CA ASN A 295 -29.09 4.61 -57.59
C ASN A 295 -30.57 4.21 -57.44
N ASN A 296 -31.18 4.46 -56.29
CA ASN A 296 -32.61 4.19 -56.09
C ASN A 296 -33.49 5.00 -57.07
N LYS A 297 -33.17 6.28 -57.31
CA LYS A 297 -33.89 7.10 -58.30
C LYS A 297 -33.73 6.57 -59.73
N LEU A 298 -32.55 6.07 -60.08
CA LEU A 298 -32.30 5.45 -61.38
C LEU A 298 -33.11 4.15 -61.55
N ILE A 299 -33.10 3.29 -60.55
CA ILE A 299 -33.88 2.05 -60.52
C ILE A 299 -35.38 2.35 -60.65
N ASP A 300 -35.89 3.35 -59.92
CA ASP A 300 -37.29 3.78 -60.02
C ASP A 300 -37.65 4.25 -61.44
N GLY A 301 -36.79 5.07 -62.06
CA GLY A 301 -37.01 5.56 -63.42
C GLY A 301 -36.96 4.45 -64.49
N LEU A 302 -36.10 3.43 -64.30
CA LEU A 302 -36.05 2.26 -65.18
C LEU A 302 -37.30 1.38 -65.01
N ALA A 303 -37.71 1.12 -63.77
CA ALA A 303 -38.91 0.35 -63.47
C ALA A 303 -40.17 1.00 -64.07
N GLU A 304 -40.28 2.34 -64.02
CA GLU A 304 -41.41 3.06 -64.64
C GLU A 304 -41.44 2.93 -66.17
N LYS A 305 -40.27 2.96 -66.84
CA LYS A 305 -40.18 2.74 -68.29
C LYS A 305 -40.64 1.33 -68.67
N GLU A 306 -40.27 0.33 -67.89
CA GLU A 306 -40.70 -1.06 -68.13
C GLU A 306 -42.19 -1.29 -67.88
N ILE A 307 -42.74 -0.70 -66.82
CA ILE A 307 -44.18 -0.72 -66.56
C ILE A 307 -44.96 -0.09 -67.72
N LYS A 308 -44.46 1.03 -68.27
CA LYS A 308 -45.09 1.69 -69.43
C LYS A 308 -45.06 0.80 -70.68
N LYS A 309 -43.94 0.10 -70.93
CA LYS A 309 -43.85 -0.89 -72.02
C LYS A 309 -44.82 -2.05 -71.82
N TRP A 310 -44.90 -2.59 -70.60
CA TRP A 310 -45.78 -3.71 -70.26
C TRP A 310 -47.27 -3.36 -70.44
N LYS A 311 -47.69 -2.17 -70.00
CA LYS A 311 -49.04 -1.64 -70.24
C LYS A 311 -49.32 -1.48 -71.74
N GLY A 312 -48.40 -0.85 -72.49
CA GLY A 312 -48.56 -0.61 -73.93
C GLY A 312 -48.62 -1.88 -74.77
N ASN A 313 -47.82 -2.90 -74.45
CA ASN A 313 -47.84 -4.19 -75.16
C ASN A 313 -49.21 -4.89 -75.03
N SER A 314 -49.87 -4.75 -73.88
CA SER A 314 -51.18 -5.36 -73.63
C SER A 314 -52.27 -4.78 -74.55
N ILE A 315 -52.22 -3.48 -74.82
CA ILE A 315 -53.14 -2.80 -75.75
C ILE A 315 -52.86 -3.22 -77.21
N LYS A 316 -51.58 -3.36 -77.58
CA LYS A 316 -51.20 -3.83 -78.93
C LYS A 316 -51.78 -5.21 -79.25
N TYR A 317 -51.73 -6.14 -78.29
CA TYR A 317 -52.31 -7.48 -78.47
C TYR A 317 -53.83 -7.42 -78.73
N LEU A 318 -54.56 -6.54 -78.04
CA LEU A 318 -56.00 -6.36 -78.28
C LEU A 318 -56.28 -5.81 -79.68
N ILE A 319 -55.50 -4.83 -80.15
CA ILE A 319 -55.67 -4.25 -81.49
C ILE A 319 -55.41 -5.30 -82.56
N ILE A 320 -54.31 -6.05 -82.44
CA ILE A 320 -53.94 -7.11 -83.40
C ILE A 320 -55.04 -8.19 -83.43
N PHE A 321 -55.55 -8.61 -82.27
CA PHE A 321 -56.58 -9.64 -82.19
C PHE A 321 -57.90 -9.19 -82.83
N ASN A 322 -58.32 -7.93 -82.60
CA ASN A 322 -59.52 -7.38 -83.25
C ASN A 322 -59.38 -7.32 -84.77
N ILE A 323 -58.22 -6.91 -85.29
CA ILE A 323 -57.95 -6.88 -86.73
C ILE A 323 -58.04 -8.29 -87.34
N ILE A 324 -57.42 -9.28 -86.71
CA ILE A 324 -57.47 -10.69 -87.16
C ILE A 324 -58.91 -11.19 -87.16
N SER A 325 -59.70 -10.85 -86.15
CA SER A 325 -61.09 -11.29 -86.08
C SER A 325 -61.98 -10.66 -87.15
N ILE A 326 -61.79 -9.36 -87.48
CA ILE A 326 -62.54 -8.68 -88.55
C ILE A 326 -62.22 -9.32 -89.91
N ILE A 327 -60.94 -9.64 -90.15
CA ILE A 327 -60.54 -10.33 -91.38
C ILE A 327 -61.15 -11.74 -91.44
N GLY A 328 -61.12 -12.47 -90.32
CA GLY A 328 -61.70 -13.81 -90.22
C GLY A 328 -63.21 -13.84 -90.49
N THR A 329 -63.96 -12.89 -89.94
CA THR A 329 -65.41 -12.79 -90.19
C THR A 329 -65.73 -12.40 -91.62
N PHE A 330 -64.94 -11.52 -92.23
CA PHE A 330 -65.09 -11.15 -93.64
C PHE A 330 -64.88 -12.35 -94.58
N ILE A 331 -63.85 -13.17 -94.33
CA ILE A 331 -63.56 -14.38 -95.11
C ILE A 331 -64.70 -15.41 -94.95
N LEU A 332 -65.19 -15.60 -93.71
CA LEU A 332 -66.32 -16.51 -93.43
C LEU A 332 -67.61 -16.08 -94.15
N TYR A 333 -67.89 -14.78 -94.22
CA TYR A 333 -69.03 -14.23 -94.95
C TYR A 333 -68.93 -14.42 -96.47
N ALA A 334 -67.73 -14.27 -97.04
CA ALA A 334 -67.51 -14.41 -98.48
C ALA A 334 -67.64 -15.87 -98.98
N LEU A 335 -67.36 -16.86 -98.13
CA LEU A 335 -67.28 -18.27 -98.54
C LEU A 335 -68.60 -19.04 -98.47
N PHE A 336 -69.61 -18.58 -97.72
CA PHE A 336 -70.83 -19.38 -97.50
C PHE A 336 -72.12 -18.53 -97.47
N THR A 337 -73.09 -18.87 -98.31
CA THR A 337 -74.38 -18.15 -98.48
C THR A 337 -75.63 -18.92 -98.00
N ASN A 338 -75.47 -20.10 -97.39
CA ASN A 338 -76.58 -21.02 -97.06
C ASN A 338 -77.01 -20.96 -95.58
N LEU A 339 -78.23 -21.39 -95.25
CA LEU A 339 -78.85 -21.28 -93.90
C LEU A 339 -78.05 -21.95 -92.75
N ALA A 340 -77.25 -22.99 -93.05
CA ALA A 340 -76.33 -23.65 -92.09
C ALA A 340 -75.20 -22.72 -91.58
N THR A 341 -74.99 -21.56 -92.21
CA THR A 341 -73.99 -20.55 -91.83
C THR A 341 -74.32 -19.81 -90.55
N SER A 342 -75.59 -19.61 -90.25
CA SER A 342 -76.04 -18.87 -89.07
C SER A 342 -75.54 -19.50 -87.76
N LEU A 343 -75.48 -20.83 -87.71
CA LEU A 343 -75.03 -21.60 -86.54
C LEU A 343 -73.50 -21.52 -86.35
N VAL A 344 -72.75 -21.59 -87.45
CA VAL A 344 -71.27 -21.46 -87.43
C VAL A 344 -70.85 -20.04 -87.07
N ILE A 345 -71.51 -19.01 -87.63
CA ILE A 345 -71.27 -17.61 -87.30
C ILE A 345 -71.58 -17.34 -85.82
N THR A 346 -72.65 -17.93 -85.29
CA THR A 346 -73.03 -17.78 -83.86
C THR A 346 -72.02 -18.45 -82.93
N LEU A 347 -71.51 -19.64 -83.27
CA LEU A 347 -70.45 -20.32 -82.51
C LEU A 347 -69.13 -19.53 -82.53
N PHE A 348 -68.73 -18.99 -83.68
CA PHE A 348 -67.57 -18.10 -83.78
C PHE A 348 -67.75 -16.80 -83.00
N GLY A 349 -68.95 -16.21 -83.03
CA GLY A 349 -69.31 -15.05 -82.22
C GLY A 349 -69.21 -15.33 -80.71
N GLY A 350 -69.70 -16.50 -80.26
CA GLY A 350 -69.57 -16.95 -78.86
C GLY A 350 -68.12 -17.21 -78.44
N LEU A 351 -67.31 -17.80 -79.31
CA LEU A 351 -65.88 -18.01 -79.02
C LEU A 351 -65.12 -16.67 -78.96
N TYR A 352 -65.47 -15.73 -79.84
CA TYR A 352 -64.91 -14.39 -79.89
C TYR A 352 -65.20 -13.58 -78.61
N THR A 353 -66.42 -13.67 -78.06
CA THR A 353 -66.77 -12.97 -76.82
C THR A 353 -66.02 -13.53 -75.61
N ILE A 354 -65.84 -14.85 -75.52
CA ILE A 354 -65.08 -15.49 -74.44
C ILE A 354 -63.60 -15.06 -74.49
N ILE A 355 -62.98 -15.10 -75.66
CA ILE A 355 -61.56 -14.72 -75.81
C ILE A 355 -61.35 -13.23 -75.56
N ASN A 356 -62.24 -12.35 -76.06
CA ASN A 356 -62.17 -10.93 -75.74
C ASN A 356 -62.41 -10.66 -74.26
N GLY A 357 -63.32 -11.39 -73.61
CA GLY A 357 -63.51 -11.30 -72.17
C GLY A 357 -62.22 -11.60 -71.40
N PHE A 358 -61.47 -12.63 -71.81
CA PHE A 358 -60.18 -12.97 -71.21
C PHE A 358 -59.10 -11.90 -71.45
N ILE A 359 -59.01 -11.37 -72.68
CA ILE A 359 -58.04 -10.31 -73.04
C ILE A 359 -58.35 -9.00 -72.30
N ILE A 360 -59.64 -8.63 -72.20
CA ILE A 360 -60.09 -7.46 -71.45
C ILE A 360 -59.78 -7.62 -69.96
N ASN A 361 -59.98 -8.82 -69.39
CA ASN A 361 -59.64 -9.09 -68.00
C ASN A 361 -58.12 -8.97 -67.74
N ILE A 362 -57.27 -9.45 -68.66
CA ILE A 362 -55.82 -9.25 -68.59
C ILE A 362 -55.49 -7.75 -68.65
N ILE A 363 -56.11 -6.98 -69.53
CA ILE A 363 -55.85 -5.53 -69.64
C ILE A 363 -56.30 -4.81 -68.36
N PHE A 364 -57.45 -5.17 -67.83
CA PHE A 364 -57.98 -4.64 -66.58
C PHE A 364 -57.04 -4.94 -65.41
N ALA A 365 -56.57 -6.18 -65.28
CA ALA A 365 -55.57 -6.56 -64.29
C ALA A 365 -54.27 -5.73 -64.46
N ARG A 366 -53.78 -5.55 -65.68
CA ARG A 366 -52.54 -4.81 -65.94
C ARG A 366 -52.64 -3.29 -65.78
N HIS A 367 -53.83 -2.70 -65.91
CA HIS A 367 -54.01 -1.24 -65.86
C HIS A 367 -54.62 -0.74 -64.55
N ASN A 368 -55.57 -1.49 -63.97
CA ASN A 368 -56.39 -1.06 -62.84
C ASN A 368 -56.10 -1.83 -61.55
N ASN A 369 -55.55 -3.05 -61.60
CA ASN A 369 -55.19 -3.78 -60.39
C ASN A 369 -53.85 -3.25 -59.82
N LEU A 370 -53.95 -2.43 -58.78
CA LEU A 370 -52.81 -1.86 -58.08
C LEU A 370 -51.89 -2.93 -57.46
N SER A 371 -52.45 -4.08 -57.08
CA SER A 371 -51.66 -5.19 -56.51
C SER A 371 -50.71 -5.79 -57.55
N ASP A 372 -51.23 -6.08 -58.75
CA ASP A 372 -50.44 -6.67 -59.83
C ASP A 372 -49.36 -5.72 -60.34
N ILE A 373 -49.70 -4.42 -60.46
CA ILE A 373 -48.73 -3.38 -60.82
C ILE A 373 -47.62 -3.26 -59.76
N LYS A 374 -47.96 -3.35 -58.47
CA LYS A 374 -46.99 -3.27 -57.38
C LYS A 374 -46.10 -4.51 -57.32
N SER A 375 -46.66 -5.70 -57.51
CA SER A 375 -45.90 -6.95 -57.59
C SER A 375 -44.91 -6.91 -58.76
N TYR A 376 -45.39 -6.55 -59.96
CA TYR A 376 -44.54 -6.44 -61.15
C TYR A 376 -43.45 -5.37 -60.99
N LYS A 377 -43.78 -4.22 -60.38
CA LYS A 377 -42.79 -3.18 -60.05
C LYS A 377 -41.73 -3.69 -59.09
N ASN A 378 -42.10 -4.47 -58.08
CA ASN A 378 -41.16 -5.03 -57.11
C ASN A 378 -40.26 -6.09 -57.75
N ASP A 379 -40.79 -6.98 -58.58
CA ASP A 379 -40.01 -8.01 -59.28
C ASP A 379 -38.97 -7.38 -60.22
N ILE A 380 -39.34 -6.32 -60.92
CA ILE A 380 -38.40 -5.55 -61.77
C ILE A 380 -37.33 -4.87 -60.93
N LYS A 381 -37.72 -4.23 -59.82
CA LYS A 381 -36.78 -3.59 -58.91
C LYS A 381 -35.78 -4.58 -58.33
N GLU A 382 -36.23 -5.78 -57.97
CA GLU A 382 -35.36 -6.82 -57.43
C GLU A 382 -34.37 -7.35 -58.48
N LYS A 383 -34.84 -7.55 -59.72
CA LYS A 383 -33.96 -7.93 -60.84
C LYS A 383 -32.92 -6.85 -61.15
N LEU A 384 -33.35 -5.60 -61.28
CA LEU A 384 -32.46 -4.46 -61.55
C LEU A 384 -31.47 -4.21 -60.40
N SER A 385 -31.89 -4.41 -59.14
CA SER A 385 -30.97 -4.32 -57.98
C SER A 385 -29.88 -5.40 -58.07
N LYS A 386 -30.26 -6.65 -58.38
CA LYS A 386 -29.31 -7.77 -58.52
C LYS A 386 -28.34 -7.61 -59.69
N GLU A 387 -28.76 -6.96 -60.77
CA GLU A 387 -27.87 -6.66 -61.92
C GLU A 387 -26.88 -5.52 -61.63
N ILE A 388 -27.28 -4.53 -60.82
CA ILE A 388 -26.41 -3.43 -60.41
C ILE A 388 -25.41 -3.87 -59.33
N ASP A 389 -25.77 -4.84 -58.46
CA ASP A 389 -24.88 -5.36 -57.42
C ASP A 389 -23.86 -6.41 -57.95
N ASN A 390 -24.08 -6.98 -59.14
CA ASN A 390 -23.21 -8.01 -59.76
C ASN A 390 -22.23 -7.46 -60.83
N ASN A 391 -22.34 -6.19 -61.20
CA ASN A 391 -21.38 -5.47 -62.06
C ASN A 391 -20.60 -4.47 -61.21
#